data_AF-A0A2S3YSK1-F1
#
_entry.id   AF-A0A2S3YSK1-F1
#
_cell.length_a   1.000
_cell.length_b   1.000
_cell.length_c   1.000
_cell.angle_alpha   90.00
_cell.angle_beta   90.00
_cell.angle_gamma   90.00
#
_symmetry.space_group_name_H-M   'P 1'
#
loop_
_entity.id
_entity.type
_entity.pdbx_description
1 polymer ?
#
loop_
_entity_poly.entity_id
_entity_poly.type
_entity_poly.pdbx_seq_one_letter_code
_entity_poly.pdbx_strand_id
1 'polypeptide(L)'
;MNTASLDPRALRDAFGSFMTGVTVVTAKDASGNPIGFTANSFASVSIDPPLLLVCIAKTSRNFATMTGAKGFAVNVLSEKQMTVSNTFAKPVEDRFATVEWRHGPYGAPILAGVSAWFDCSTNEIVDAGDHAILIGRVEAFENGVMAGLGFARGSYITPGLSGKAVSAAAEGVPLIAAVVERAGAVLLIPEAGGHWRLPQMELKGGEPLAALQDHLTNTTELAIEVGFLYSVYDNKTTGHQHIVYRAAAEPGDTKAGRFVPIADLPLDAMDNSATADLLRRFAAESALGNFGVYVGDEKQGKVHPYARKA
;
A
#
# COMPACT_ATOMS: atom_id res chain seq x y z
N MET A 1 14.18 31.37 -17.20
CA MET A 1 12.72 31.20 -17.00
C MET A 1 12.52 30.81 -15.56
N ASN A 2 11.72 31.59 -14.81
CA ASN A 2 11.48 31.35 -13.40
C ASN A 2 10.47 30.19 -13.29
N THR A 3 10.97 28.96 -13.19
CA THR A 3 10.11 27.81 -12.93
C THR A 3 9.55 27.99 -11.52
N ALA A 4 8.26 28.28 -11.40
CA ALA A 4 7.56 28.08 -10.14
C ALA A 4 7.89 26.64 -9.68
N SER A 5 8.55 26.51 -8.54
CA SER A 5 8.98 25.22 -8.03
C SER A 5 7.73 24.36 -7.84
N LEU A 6 7.62 23.27 -8.60
CA LEU A 6 6.55 22.29 -8.42
C LEU A 6 6.58 21.81 -6.96
N ASP A 7 5.41 21.74 -6.33
CA ASP A 7 5.30 21.17 -4.98
C ASP A 7 5.67 19.67 -5.03
N PRO A 8 6.74 19.23 -4.34
CA PRO A 8 7.15 17.83 -4.34
C PRO A 8 6.09 16.87 -3.81
N ARG A 9 5.21 17.32 -2.90
CA ARG A 9 4.13 16.48 -2.39
C ARG A 9 3.05 16.28 -3.44
N ALA A 10 2.56 17.37 -4.04
CA ALA A 10 1.59 17.30 -5.13
C ALA A 10 2.08 16.45 -6.32
N LEU A 11 3.37 16.57 -6.69
CA LEU A 11 3.97 15.75 -7.75
C LEU A 11 4.00 14.26 -7.39
N ARG A 12 4.37 13.92 -6.15
CA ARG A 12 4.36 12.54 -5.65
C ARG A 12 2.95 11.95 -5.65
N ASP A 13 1.96 12.74 -5.24
CA ASP A 13 0.56 12.32 -5.21
C ASP A 13 0.05 12.07 -6.65
N ALA A 14 0.45 12.92 -7.60
CA ALA A 14 0.15 12.73 -9.02
C ALA A 14 0.77 11.44 -9.58
N PHE A 15 2.05 11.15 -9.30
CA PHE A 15 2.68 9.87 -9.70
C PHE A 15 1.99 8.66 -9.06
N GLY A 16 1.53 8.80 -7.82
CA GLY A 16 0.79 7.75 -7.10
C GLY A 16 -0.56 7.39 -7.72
N SER A 17 -1.07 8.17 -8.68
CA SER A 17 -2.31 7.84 -9.41
C SER A 17 -2.15 6.65 -10.35
N PHE A 18 -0.93 6.38 -10.84
CA PHE A 18 -0.64 5.22 -11.66
C PHE A 18 -0.51 3.98 -10.77
N MET A 19 -1.46 3.05 -10.88
CA MET A 19 -1.44 1.80 -10.13
C MET A 19 -0.29 0.90 -10.61
N THR A 20 0.45 0.34 -9.66
CA THR A 20 1.59 -0.54 -9.94
C THR A 20 1.44 -1.86 -9.20
N GLY A 21 2.17 -2.88 -9.64
CA GLY A 21 2.53 -3.98 -8.75
C GLY A 21 3.56 -3.52 -7.71
N VAL A 22 3.89 -4.41 -6.77
CA VAL A 22 4.95 -4.19 -5.78
C VAL A 22 6.04 -5.21 -5.99
N THR A 23 7.28 -4.76 -6.04
CA THR A 23 8.45 -5.64 -6.22
C THR A 23 9.46 -5.47 -5.10
N VAL A 24 10.26 -6.52 -4.87
CA VAL A 24 11.51 -6.42 -4.12
C VAL A 24 12.66 -6.71 -5.07
N VAL A 25 13.54 -5.73 -5.23
CA VAL A 25 14.79 -5.86 -5.99
C VAL A 25 15.84 -6.43 -5.06
N THR A 26 16.49 -7.52 -5.45
CA THR A 26 17.51 -8.21 -4.65
C THR A 26 18.80 -8.37 -5.43
N ALA A 27 19.93 -8.34 -4.73
CA ALA A 27 21.25 -8.62 -5.28
C ALA A 27 22.14 -9.21 -4.18
N LYS A 28 23.41 -9.44 -4.50
CA LYS A 28 24.43 -9.79 -3.51
C LYS A 28 25.48 -8.68 -3.44
N ASP A 29 25.96 -8.39 -2.23
CA ASP A 29 27.11 -7.52 -2.05
C ASP A 29 28.43 -8.20 -2.46
N ALA A 30 29.55 -7.48 -2.34
CA ALA A 30 30.88 -7.99 -2.69
C ALA A 30 31.32 -9.19 -1.83
N SER A 31 30.75 -9.34 -0.63
CA SER A 31 30.99 -10.46 0.28
C SER A 31 30.02 -11.62 0.05
N GLY A 32 29.07 -11.48 -0.89
CA GLY A 32 28.06 -12.48 -1.20
C GLY A 32 26.81 -12.40 -0.33
N ASN A 33 26.70 -11.44 0.59
CA ASN A 33 25.52 -11.29 1.44
C ASN A 33 24.33 -10.75 0.63
N PRO A 34 23.11 -11.23 0.91
CA PRO A 34 21.93 -10.77 0.20
C PRO A 34 21.58 -9.33 0.62
N ILE A 35 21.32 -8.48 -0.38
CA ILE A 35 20.77 -7.14 -0.18
C ILE A 35 19.49 -7.00 -1.01
N GLY A 36 18.60 -6.11 -0.59
CA GLY A 36 17.42 -5.82 -1.39
C GLY A 36 16.64 -4.63 -0.90
N PHE A 37 15.74 -4.11 -1.74
CA PHE A 37 14.86 -2.99 -1.42
C PHE A 37 13.53 -3.13 -2.15
N THR A 38 12.48 -2.57 -1.56
CA THR A 38 11.17 -2.51 -2.20
C THR A 38 11.14 -1.42 -3.25
N ALA A 39 10.59 -1.74 -4.41
CA ALA A 39 10.38 -0.81 -5.52
C ALA A 39 9.03 -1.06 -6.17
N ASN A 40 8.40 0.01 -6.63
CA ASN A 40 7.18 -0.06 -7.45
C ASN A 40 7.33 0.70 -8.78
N SER A 41 8.53 1.17 -9.10
CA SER A 41 8.88 1.84 -10.37
C SER A 41 9.31 0.83 -11.46
N PHE A 42 8.78 -0.39 -11.40
CA PHE A 42 9.15 -1.48 -12.31
C PHE A 42 8.43 -1.33 -13.66
N ALA A 43 9.12 -1.67 -14.75
CA ALA A 43 8.49 -1.85 -16.06
C ALA A 43 9.16 -2.97 -16.86
N SER A 44 8.37 -3.72 -17.62
CA SER A 44 8.87 -4.53 -18.73
C SER A 44 9.23 -3.62 -19.91
N VAL A 45 10.37 -3.88 -20.55
CA VAL A 45 10.94 -2.98 -21.57
C VAL A 45 10.95 -3.62 -22.95
N SER A 46 11.47 -4.84 -23.05
CA SER A 46 11.64 -5.53 -24.33
C SER A 46 11.47 -7.03 -24.15
N ILE A 47 10.96 -7.69 -25.20
CA ILE A 47 10.85 -9.16 -25.26
C ILE A 47 12.08 -9.77 -25.93
N ASP A 48 12.61 -9.13 -26.98
CA ASP A 48 13.80 -9.58 -27.70
C ASP A 48 14.74 -8.40 -28.01
N PRO A 49 15.87 -8.25 -27.29
CA PRO A 49 16.29 -9.06 -26.15
C PRO A 49 15.37 -8.85 -24.93
N PRO A 50 15.29 -9.82 -23.98
CA PRO A 50 14.38 -9.71 -22.85
C PRO A 50 14.92 -8.73 -21.81
N LEU A 51 14.32 -7.54 -21.73
CA LEU A 51 14.74 -6.45 -20.86
C LEU A 51 13.62 -5.99 -19.92
N LEU A 52 14.02 -5.63 -18.70
CA LEU A 52 13.20 -4.94 -17.72
C LEU A 52 13.96 -3.75 -17.11
N LEU A 53 13.24 -2.88 -16.42
CA LEU A 53 13.85 -1.80 -15.64
C LEU A 53 13.24 -1.65 -14.25
N VAL A 54 14.03 -1.07 -13.35
CA VAL A 54 13.62 -0.61 -12.02
C VAL A 54 14.48 0.57 -11.59
N CYS A 55 13.94 1.50 -10.79
CA CYS A 55 14.67 2.67 -10.33
C CYS A 55 15.13 2.50 -8.89
N ILE A 56 16.31 3.04 -8.58
CA ILE A 56 16.85 3.11 -7.22
C ILE A 56 17.19 4.57 -6.88
N ALA A 57 16.77 5.02 -5.70
CA ALA A 57 17.12 6.35 -5.19
C ALA A 57 18.62 6.44 -4.92
N LYS A 58 19.25 7.55 -5.31
CA LYS A 58 20.68 7.82 -5.01
C LYS A 58 20.97 7.91 -3.50
N THR A 59 19.93 8.20 -2.71
CA THR A 59 19.99 8.24 -1.24
C THR A 59 19.91 6.85 -0.59
N SER A 60 19.67 5.78 -1.36
CA SER A 60 19.60 4.42 -0.84
C SER A 60 20.95 3.97 -0.27
N ARG A 61 20.94 3.36 0.92
CA ARG A 61 22.12 2.68 1.50
C ARG A 61 22.66 1.57 0.60
N ASN A 62 21.82 1.01 -0.26
CA ASN A 62 22.18 -0.05 -1.20
C ASN A 62 22.60 0.48 -2.57
N PHE A 63 22.65 1.81 -2.78
CA PHE A 63 22.87 2.41 -4.10
C PHE A 63 24.16 1.91 -4.74
N ALA A 64 25.31 2.13 -4.09
CA ALA A 64 26.62 1.75 -4.62
C ALA A 64 26.72 0.24 -4.91
N THR A 65 26.19 -0.59 -4.01
CA THR A 65 26.20 -2.04 -4.18
C THR A 65 25.33 -2.49 -5.35
N MET A 66 24.11 -1.94 -5.49
CA MET A 66 23.20 -2.28 -6.59
C MET A 66 23.76 -1.84 -7.94
N THR A 67 24.33 -0.63 -8.02
CA THR A 67 24.93 -0.12 -9.26
C THR A 67 26.26 -0.81 -9.60
N GLY A 68 26.92 -1.44 -8.63
CA GLY A 68 28.14 -2.23 -8.84
C GLY A 68 27.88 -3.72 -9.08
N ALA A 69 26.65 -4.20 -8.88
CA ALA A 69 26.33 -5.61 -8.97
C ALA A 69 26.29 -6.09 -10.43
N LYS A 70 26.80 -7.31 -10.68
CA LYS A 70 26.76 -7.96 -12.00
C LYS A 70 25.36 -8.42 -12.42
N GLY A 71 24.46 -8.54 -11.45
CA GLY A 71 23.09 -8.96 -11.66
C GLY A 71 22.24 -8.70 -10.44
N PHE A 72 20.93 -8.72 -10.65
CA PHE A 72 19.91 -8.50 -9.64
C PHE A 72 18.66 -9.30 -10.01
N ALA A 73 17.80 -9.56 -9.04
CA ALA A 73 16.49 -10.13 -9.29
C ALA A 73 15.38 -9.14 -8.95
N VAL A 74 14.27 -9.24 -9.68
CA VAL A 74 13.02 -8.54 -9.41
C VAL A 74 12.00 -9.57 -8.94
N ASN A 75 11.58 -9.48 -7.68
CA ASN A 75 10.60 -10.36 -7.06
C ASN A 75 9.24 -9.66 -7.01
N VAL A 76 8.30 -10.05 -7.87
CA VAL A 76 6.94 -9.48 -7.92
C VAL A 76 6.13 -10.10 -6.79
N LEU A 77 5.79 -9.30 -5.77
CA LEU A 77 5.17 -9.80 -4.56
C LEU A 77 3.73 -10.25 -4.79
N SER A 78 3.32 -11.31 -4.08
CA SER A 78 1.93 -11.73 -4.02
C SER A 78 1.12 -10.92 -3.00
N GLU A 79 -0.22 -10.96 -3.11
CA GLU A 79 -1.14 -10.24 -2.19
C GLU A 79 -0.93 -10.60 -0.70
N LYS A 80 -0.32 -11.75 -0.40
CA LYS A 80 -0.01 -12.20 0.97
C LYS A 80 1.31 -11.62 1.50
N GLN A 81 2.13 -11.03 0.65
CA GLN A 81 3.50 -10.57 0.96
C GLN A 81 3.58 -9.07 1.26
N MET A 82 2.48 -8.47 1.71
CA MET A 82 2.45 -7.13 2.28
C MET A 82 3.63 -6.93 3.25
N THR A 83 3.74 -7.77 4.30
CA THR A 83 4.83 -7.70 5.30
C THR A 83 6.23 -7.72 4.69
N VAL A 84 6.44 -8.43 3.57
CA VAL A 84 7.74 -8.51 2.88
C VAL A 84 8.07 -7.17 2.23
N SER A 85 7.16 -6.60 1.42
CA SER A 85 7.30 -5.26 0.83
C SER A 85 7.74 -4.24 1.89
N ASN A 86 7.10 -4.39 3.02
CA ASN A 86 7.22 -3.49 4.12
C ASN A 86 8.58 -3.62 4.81
N THR A 87 9.04 -4.83 5.15
CA THR A 87 10.40 -5.05 5.69
C THR A 87 11.48 -4.50 4.77
N PHE A 88 11.34 -4.69 3.45
CA PHE A 88 12.34 -4.27 2.47
C PHE A 88 12.33 -2.75 2.17
N ALA A 89 11.30 -2.02 2.60
CA ALA A 89 11.23 -0.56 2.53
C ALA A 89 11.87 0.17 3.73
N LYS A 90 12.02 -0.51 4.88
CA LYS A 90 12.52 0.11 6.14
C LYS A 90 14.01 -0.05 6.33
N PRO A 91 14.65 0.80 7.15
CA PRO A 91 15.94 0.47 7.75
C PRO A 91 15.74 -0.54 8.90
N VAL A 92 15.95 -1.81 8.59
CA VAL A 92 16.10 -2.91 9.57
C VAL A 92 17.50 -3.51 9.41
N GLU A 93 18.02 -4.16 10.45
CA GLU A 93 19.36 -4.76 10.46
C GLU A 93 19.46 -5.94 9.48
N ASP A 94 18.51 -6.88 9.54
CA ASP A 94 18.44 -8.01 8.61
C ASP A 94 17.05 -8.11 7.97
N ARG A 95 16.96 -7.75 6.69
CA ARG A 95 15.72 -7.82 5.90
C ARG A 95 15.36 -9.27 5.53
N PHE A 96 16.37 -10.10 5.29
CA PHE A 96 16.21 -11.46 4.77
C PHE A 96 15.87 -12.48 5.86
N ALA A 97 16.13 -12.17 7.14
CA ALA A 97 15.69 -13.00 8.27
C ALA A 97 14.16 -13.23 8.34
N THR A 98 13.37 -12.36 7.70
CA THR A 98 11.89 -12.41 7.78
C THR A 98 11.22 -13.11 6.60
N VAL A 99 12.00 -13.60 5.62
CA VAL A 99 11.47 -14.17 4.38
C VAL A 99 12.32 -15.36 3.93
N GLU A 100 11.66 -16.45 3.54
CA GLU A 100 12.35 -17.56 2.89
C GLU A 100 12.83 -17.15 1.49
N TRP A 101 14.05 -17.50 1.16
CA TRP A 101 14.64 -17.19 -0.15
C TRP A 101 15.65 -18.26 -0.56
N ARG A 102 15.96 -18.29 -1.86
CA ARG A 102 16.95 -19.18 -2.47
C ARG A 102 17.81 -18.42 -3.47
N HIS A 103 18.94 -18.99 -3.88
CA HIS A 103 19.66 -18.47 -5.04
C HIS A 103 18.84 -18.71 -6.32
N GLY A 104 18.73 -17.67 -7.14
CA GLY A 104 18.24 -17.77 -8.49
C GLY A 104 19.26 -18.45 -9.43
N PRO A 105 18.84 -18.86 -10.63
CA PRO A 105 19.72 -19.53 -11.59
C PRO A 105 20.94 -18.71 -12.02
N TYR A 106 20.81 -17.38 -12.12
CA TYR A 106 21.92 -16.45 -12.38
C TYR A 106 22.60 -15.96 -11.09
N GLY A 107 21.90 -16.10 -9.96
CA GLY A 107 22.50 -16.13 -8.64
C GLY A 107 22.00 -15.06 -7.67
N ALA A 108 21.14 -14.14 -8.12
CA ALA A 108 20.51 -13.16 -7.23
C ALA A 108 19.49 -13.85 -6.29
N PRO A 109 19.19 -13.28 -5.10
CA PRO A 109 18.24 -13.87 -4.16
C PRO A 109 16.80 -13.87 -4.71
N ILE A 110 16.15 -15.02 -4.74
CA ILE A 110 14.74 -15.19 -5.13
C ILE A 110 13.89 -15.50 -3.89
N LEU A 111 12.88 -14.67 -3.65
CA LEU A 111 11.99 -14.81 -2.50
C LEU A 111 10.93 -15.89 -2.75
N ALA A 112 10.59 -16.67 -1.74
CA ALA A 112 9.52 -17.65 -1.82
C ALA A 112 8.13 -17.00 -1.77
N GLY A 113 7.13 -17.62 -2.40
CA GLY A 113 5.73 -17.18 -2.33
C GLY A 113 5.39 -15.92 -3.14
N VAL A 114 6.30 -15.50 -4.02
CA VAL A 114 6.11 -14.39 -4.97
C VAL A 114 5.10 -14.75 -6.07
N SER A 115 4.48 -13.74 -6.66
CA SER A 115 3.62 -13.89 -7.83
C SER A 115 4.45 -14.23 -9.07
N ALA A 116 5.63 -13.61 -9.21
CA ALA A 116 6.62 -13.92 -10.24
C ALA A 116 8.01 -13.48 -9.80
N TRP A 117 9.06 -13.99 -10.46
CA TRP A 117 10.42 -13.47 -10.30
C TRP A 117 11.19 -13.46 -11.62
N PHE A 118 12.15 -12.55 -11.71
CA PHE A 118 13.08 -12.40 -12.84
C PHE A 118 14.50 -12.30 -12.31
N ASP A 119 15.40 -13.19 -12.70
CA ASP A 119 16.82 -13.19 -12.35
C ASP A 119 17.62 -12.63 -13.54
N CYS A 120 18.32 -11.52 -13.32
CA CYS A 120 18.83 -10.68 -14.40
C CYS A 120 20.33 -10.47 -14.30
N SER A 121 20.98 -10.33 -15.45
CA SER A 121 22.27 -9.69 -15.58
C SER A 121 22.08 -8.17 -15.71
N THR A 122 23.01 -7.38 -15.16
CA THR A 122 22.98 -5.92 -15.30
C THR A 122 23.34 -5.55 -16.73
N ASN A 123 22.41 -4.92 -17.45
CA ASN A 123 22.61 -4.49 -18.84
C ASN A 123 23.11 -3.05 -18.91
N GLU A 124 22.46 -2.13 -18.23
CA GLU A 124 22.80 -0.70 -18.24
C GLU A 124 22.33 0.00 -16.97
N ILE A 125 23.04 1.05 -16.57
CA ILE A 125 22.65 1.94 -15.47
C ILE A 125 22.60 3.35 -16.02
N VAL A 126 21.41 3.96 -16.00
CA VAL A 126 21.18 5.29 -16.54
C VAL A 126 20.98 6.29 -15.39
N ASP A 127 21.73 7.38 -15.40
CA ASP A 127 21.54 8.49 -14.45
C ASP A 127 20.24 9.24 -14.75
N ALA A 128 19.37 9.39 -13.74
CA ALA A 128 18.02 9.96 -13.93
C ALA A 128 17.60 10.83 -12.73
N GLY A 129 18.24 12.00 -12.58
CA GLY A 129 17.87 12.96 -11.53
C GLY A 129 18.29 12.50 -10.14
N ASP A 130 17.35 12.37 -9.21
CA ASP A 130 17.57 11.85 -7.85
C ASP A 130 17.58 10.31 -7.77
N HIS A 131 17.35 9.63 -8.91
CA HIS A 131 17.40 8.18 -9.06
C HIS A 131 18.41 7.73 -10.13
N ALA A 132 18.69 6.44 -10.15
CA ALA A 132 19.27 5.76 -11.30
C ALA A 132 18.30 4.68 -11.80
N ILE A 133 18.26 4.46 -13.11
CA ILE A 133 17.49 3.39 -13.75
C ILE A 133 18.42 2.19 -13.92
N LEU A 134 18.06 1.07 -13.30
CA LEU A 134 18.72 -0.22 -13.49
C LEU A 134 17.98 -0.95 -14.62
N ILE A 135 18.65 -1.17 -15.74
CA ILE A 135 18.16 -1.98 -16.84
C ILE A 135 18.79 -3.37 -16.72
N GLY A 136 17.94 -4.40 -16.62
CA GLY A 136 18.35 -5.79 -16.48
C GLY A 136 17.97 -6.61 -17.71
N ARG A 137 18.88 -7.48 -18.16
CA ARG A 137 18.57 -8.52 -19.13
C ARG A 137 18.13 -9.77 -18.38
N VAL A 138 16.93 -10.26 -18.69
CA VAL A 138 16.36 -11.42 -18.01
C VAL A 138 17.08 -12.69 -18.46
N GLU A 139 17.73 -13.37 -17.52
CA GLU A 139 18.45 -14.63 -17.76
C GLU A 139 17.62 -15.85 -17.33
N ALA A 140 16.75 -15.68 -16.33
CA ALA A 140 15.76 -16.68 -15.94
C ALA A 140 14.52 -15.99 -15.34
N PHE A 141 13.36 -16.65 -15.41
CA PHE A 141 12.13 -16.16 -14.79
C PHE A 141 11.20 -17.32 -14.43
N GLU A 142 10.25 -17.04 -13.55
CA GLU A 142 9.13 -17.93 -13.25
C GLU A 142 7.89 -17.09 -12.97
N ASN A 143 6.75 -17.59 -13.45
CA ASN A 143 5.44 -17.04 -13.14
C ASN A 143 4.68 -18.04 -12.26
N GLY A 144 4.20 -17.57 -11.12
CA GLY A 144 3.37 -18.34 -10.19
C GLY A 144 1.87 -18.16 -10.46
N VAL A 145 1.06 -18.83 -9.64
CA VAL A 145 -0.42 -18.74 -9.68
C VAL A 145 -0.99 -17.74 -8.67
N MET A 146 -0.13 -17.16 -7.83
CA MET A 146 -0.54 -16.24 -6.77
C MET A 146 -0.86 -14.87 -7.34
N ALA A 147 -2.00 -14.29 -6.94
CA ALA A 147 -2.34 -12.91 -7.28
C ALA A 147 -1.29 -11.93 -6.75
N GLY A 148 -0.95 -10.92 -7.55
CA GLY A 148 0.02 -9.89 -7.20
C GLY A 148 -0.49 -8.89 -6.15
N LEU A 149 0.45 -8.32 -5.39
CA LEU A 149 0.20 -7.17 -4.53
C LEU A 149 0.21 -5.89 -5.38
N GLY A 150 -0.90 -5.16 -5.41
CA GLY A 150 -1.01 -3.86 -6.06
C GLY A 150 -0.67 -2.72 -5.11
N PHE A 151 -0.31 -1.55 -5.67
CA PHE A 151 -0.11 -0.31 -4.94
C PHE A 151 -0.66 0.88 -5.74
N ALA A 152 -1.47 1.73 -5.12
CA ALA A 152 -1.98 2.96 -5.72
C ALA A 152 -2.30 3.99 -4.62
N ARG A 153 -2.03 5.28 -4.90
CA ARG A 153 -2.28 6.42 -3.99
C ARG A 153 -1.81 6.16 -2.54
N GLY A 154 -0.63 5.53 -2.41
CA GLY A 154 0.00 5.18 -1.13
C GLY A 154 -0.46 3.86 -0.49
N SER A 155 -1.47 3.18 -1.06
CA SER A 155 -2.14 2.01 -0.47
C SER A 155 -1.94 0.73 -1.24
N TYR A 156 -1.98 -0.40 -0.54
CA TYR A 156 -1.90 -1.72 -1.17
C TYR A 156 -3.30 -2.11 -1.58
N ILE A 157 -3.37 -2.80 -2.69
CA ILE A 157 -4.59 -3.33 -3.26
C ILE A 157 -4.38 -4.83 -3.40
N THR A 158 -5.35 -5.61 -2.92
CA THR A 158 -5.35 -7.06 -3.10
C THR A 158 -6.64 -7.51 -3.76
N PRO A 159 -6.58 -8.40 -4.77
CA PRO A 159 -7.77 -9.01 -5.35
C PRO A 159 -8.62 -9.75 -4.32
N GLY A 160 -7.99 -10.41 -3.33
CA GLY A 160 -8.69 -11.11 -2.25
C GLY A 160 -9.64 -10.24 -1.42
N LEU A 161 -9.32 -8.96 -1.20
CA LEU A 161 -10.22 -8.01 -0.50
C LEU A 161 -11.47 -7.71 -1.29
N SER A 162 -11.33 -7.54 -2.60
CA SER A 162 -12.46 -7.23 -3.49
C SER A 162 -13.46 -8.38 -3.47
N GLY A 163 -12.96 -9.63 -3.52
CA GLY A 163 -13.80 -10.82 -3.38
C GLY A 163 -14.52 -10.89 -2.03
N LYS A 164 -13.83 -10.53 -0.93
CA LYS A 164 -14.45 -10.50 0.41
C LYS A 164 -15.51 -9.41 0.55
N ALA A 165 -15.28 -8.22 0.03
CA ALA A 165 -16.27 -7.15 0.06
C ALA A 165 -17.53 -7.53 -0.73
N VAL A 166 -17.38 -8.21 -1.88
CA VAL A 166 -18.50 -8.72 -2.66
C VAL A 166 -19.27 -9.82 -1.91
N SER A 167 -18.57 -10.80 -1.30
CA SER A 167 -19.22 -11.82 -0.46
C SER A 167 -19.98 -11.16 0.68
N ALA A 168 -19.36 -10.16 1.31
CA ALA A 168 -19.95 -9.49 2.45
C ALA A 168 -21.23 -8.70 2.10
N ALA A 169 -21.22 -8.05 0.94
CA ALA A 169 -22.41 -7.40 0.40
C ALA A 169 -23.54 -8.38 0.04
N ALA A 170 -23.23 -9.67 -0.16
CA ALA A 170 -24.23 -10.70 -0.46
C ALA A 170 -24.81 -11.38 0.79
N GLU A 171 -24.07 -11.40 1.91
CA GLU A 171 -24.43 -12.14 3.13
C GLU A 171 -25.32 -11.34 4.12
N GLY A 172 -25.56 -10.05 3.88
CA GLY A 172 -26.42 -9.23 4.74
C GLY A 172 -26.46 -7.75 4.37
N VAL A 173 -26.70 -6.89 5.37
CA VAL A 173 -26.65 -5.43 5.24
C VAL A 173 -25.33 -4.96 5.87
N PRO A 174 -24.23 -4.88 5.11
CA PRO A 174 -22.95 -4.47 5.67
C PRO A 174 -22.97 -2.99 6.04
N LEU A 175 -22.21 -2.65 7.06
CA LEU A 175 -21.85 -1.26 7.36
C LEU A 175 -20.66 -0.87 6.49
N ILE A 176 -20.85 0.12 5.64
CA ILE A 176 -19.79 0.65 4.78
C ILE A 176 -19.32 2.00 5.32
N ALA A 177 -18.00 2.17 5.46
CA ALA A 177 -17.38 3.34 6.06
C ALA A 177 -16.21 3.85 5.22
N ALA A 178 -15.77 5.08 5.46
CA ALA A 178 -14.57 5.62 4.83
C ALA A 178 -13.62 6.28 5.81
N VAL A 179 -12.32 6.02 5.64
CA VAL A 179 -11.28 6.91 6.15
C VAL A 179 -11.10 8.03 5.12
N VAL A 180 -11.79 9.15 5.36
CA VAL A 180 -11.74 10.33 4.49
C VAL A 180 -10.57 11.20 4.90
N GLU A 181 -9.53 11.27 4.06
CA GLU A 181 -8.32 12.05 4.31
C GLU A 181 -8.36 13.41 3.61
N ARG A 182 -7.86 14.44 4.28
CA ARG A 182 -7.55 15.73 3.68
C ARG A 182 -6.37 16.37 4.36
N ALA A 183 -5.33 16.71 3.59
CA ALA A 183 -4.15 17.42 4.06
C ALA A 183 -3.50 16.82 5.34
N GLY A 184 -3.46 15.49 5.48
CA GLY A 184 -2.91 14.81 6.66
C GLY A 184 -3.83 14.79 7.89
N ALA A 185 -5.13 15.02 7.69
CA ALA A 185 -6.17 14.88 8.70
C ALA A 185 -7.25 13.89 8.23
N VAL A 186 -7.95 13.27 9.17
CA VAL A 186 -9.06 12.35 8.91
C VAL A 186 -10.38 12.97 9.39
N LEU A 187 -11.43 12.85 8.58
CA LEU A 187 -12.77 13.26 8.97
C LEU A 187 -13.35 12.28 10.00
N LEU A 188 -13.70 12.79 11.18
CA LEU A 188 -14.44 12.05 12.22
C LEU A 188 -15.79 12.69 12.48
N ILE A 189 -16.82 11.86 12.68
CA ILE A 189 -18.17 12.29 13.04
C ILE A 189 -18.34 12.10 14.57
N PRO A 190 -18.77 13.13 15.32
CA PRO A 190 -19.04 12.98 16.74
C PRO A 190 -20.30 12.14 16.98
N GLU A 191 -20.28 11.34 18.03
CA GLU A 191 -21.42 10.58 18.52
C GLU A 191 -21.89 11.06 19.90
N ALA A 192 -23.09 10.64 20.29
CA ALA A 192 -23.58 10.86 21.65
C ALA A 192 -22.62 10.22 22.67
N GLY A 193 -22.42 10.88 23.81
CA GLY A 193 -21.51 10.38 24.85
C GLY A 193 -20.04 10.77 24.69
N GLY A 194 -19.71 11.62 23.71
CA GLY A 194 -18.34 12.14 23.52
C GLY A 194 -17.41 11.22 22.74
N HIS A 195 -17.97 10.18 22.12
CA HIS A 195 -17.24 9.28 21.22
C HIS A 195 -17.17 9.82 19.80
N TRP A 196 -16.27 9.27 19.00
CA TRP A 196 -16.06 9.59 17.58
C TRP A 196 -16.19 8.34 16.73
N ARG A 197 -16.64 8.51 15.48
CA ARG A 197 -16.65 7.43 14.49
C ARG A 197 -16.18 7.89 13.12
N LEU A 198 -15.89 6.91 12.26
CA LEU A 198 -15.77 7.16 10.83
C LEU A 198 -17.15 7.48 10.21
N PRO A 199 -17.20 8.30 9.15
CA PRO A 199 -18.42 8.45 8.39
C PRO A 199 -18.78 7.11 7.72
N GLN A 200 -20.01 6.67 7.95
CA GLN A 200 -20.45 5.31 7.61
C GLN A 200 -21.97 5.25 7.42
N MET A 201 -22.42 4.27 6.64
CA MET A 201 -23.83 3.95 6.38
C MET A 201 -24.05 2.44 6.31
N GLU A 202 -25.29 2.00 6.54
CA GLU A 202 -25.71 0.65 6.16
C GLU A 202 -25.97 0.58 4.66
N LEU A 203 -25.38 -0.40 3.98
CA LEU A 203 -25.62 -0.66 2.57
C LEU A 203 -26.91 -1.46 2.40
N LYS A 204 -28.00 -0.78 2.04
CA LYS A 204 -29.33 -1.38 1.81
C LYS A 204 -29.53 -1.90 0.38
N GLY A 205 -28.43 -2.24 -0.30
CA GLY A 205 -28.37 -2.63 -1.72
C GLY A 205 -27.70 -1.57 -2.60
N GLY A 206 -27.31 -1.98 -3.81
CA GLY A 206 -26.56 -1.15 -4.76
C GLY A 206 -25.05 -1.42 -4.74
N GLU A 207 -24.32 -0.70 -5.57
CA GLU A 207 -22.85 -0.80 -5.63
C GLU A 207 -22.24 -0.06 -4.42
N PRO A 208 -21.43 -0.73 -3.57
CA PRO A 208 -20.97 -0.15 -2.31
C PRO A 208 -20.21 1.17 -2.46
N LEU A 209 -19.37 1.31 -3.48
CA LEU A 209 -18.54 2.50 -3.66
C LEU A 209 -19.39 3.71 -4.04
N ALA A 210 -20.31 3.57 -5.01
CA ALA A 210 -21.25 4.61 -5.39
C ALA A 210 -22.17 5.02 -4.23
N ALA A 211 -22.72 4.05 -3.49
CA ALA A 211 -23.58 4.33 -2.35
C ALA A 211 -22.84 5.12 -1.26
N LEU A 212 -21.60 4.72 -0.93
CA LEU A 212 -20.78 5.42 0.05
C LEU A 212 -20.39 6.82 -0.45
N GLN A 213 -20.02 6.95 -1.72
CA GLN A 213 -19.69 8.22 -2.36
C GLN A 213 -20.83 9.24 -2.22
N ASP A 214 -22.05 8.85 -2.57
CA ASP A 214 -23.23 9.70 -2.46
C ASP A 214 -23.53 10.06 -1.00
N HIS A 215 -23.44 9.07 -0.10
CA HIS A 215 -23.68 9.30 1.33
C HIS A 215 -22.69 10.30 1.94
N LEU A 216 -21.39 10.14 1.66
CA LEU A 216 -20.36 11.03 2.18
C LEU A 216 -20.53 12.45 1.63
N THR A 217 -20.78 12.59 0.34
CA THR A 217 -20.98 13.89 -0.31
C THR A 217 -22.18 14.61 0.29
N ASN A 218 -23.32 13.92 0.45
CA ASN A 218 -24.53 14.51 0.99
C ASN A 218 -24.44 14.82 2.49
N THR A 219 -23.75 13.99 3.27
CA THR A 219 -23.64 14.17 4.72
C THR A 219 -22.68 15.30 5.09
N THR A 220 -21.59 15.44 4.34
CA THR A 220 -20.52 16.39 4.65
C THR A 220 -20.65 17.70 3.86
N GLU A 221 -21.39 17.69 2.75
CA GLU A 221 -21.38 18.73 1.72
C GLU A 221 -19.99 19.05 1.17
N LEU A 222 -19.10 18.06 1.17
CA LEU A 222 -17.79 18.12 0.55
C LEU A 222 -17.74 17.27 -0.71
N ALA A 223 -16.98 17.74 -1.70
CA ALA A 223 -16.54 16.87 -2.78
C ALA A 223 -15.54 15.85 -2.22
N ILE A 224 -15.98 14.60 -2.16
CA ILE A 224 -15.20 13.46 -1.69
C ILE A 224 -14.97 12.53 -2.88
N GLU A 225 -13.84 11.84 -2.92
CA GLU A 225 -13.56 10.78 -3.90
C GLU A 225 -13.29 9.50 -3.09
N VAL A 226 -14.21 8.53 -3.15
CA VAL A 226 -14.04 7.21 -2.55
C VAL A 226 -13.14 6.37 -3.46
N GLY A 227 -12.03 5.90 -2.90
CA GLY A 227 -11.04 5.10 -3.59
C GLY A 227 -11.12 3.63 -3.22
N PHE A 228 -10.01 3.06 -2.78
CA PHE A 228 -9.85 1.61 -2.65
C PHE A 228 -10.35 1.05 -1.32
N LEU A 229 -10.68 -0.24 -1.31
CA LEU A 229 -10.94 -1.01 -0.11
C LEU A 229 -9.72 -0.98 0.82
N TYR A 230 -9.94 -0.58 2.06
CA TYR A 230 -8.94 -0.52 3.11
C TYR A 230 -9.05 -1.69 4.10
N SER A 231 -10.27 -2.10 4.43
CA SER A 231 -10.50 -3.21 5.36
C SER A 231 -11.86 -3.86 5.13
N VAL A 232 -11.92 -5.17 5.34
CA VAL A 232 -13.17 -5.92 5.46
C VAL A 232 -13.05 -6.78 6.72
N TYR A 233 -13.96 -6.62 7.67
CA TYR A 233 -13.98 -7.38 8.91
C TYR A 233 -15.39 -7.67 9.40
N ASP A 234 -15.55 -8.75 10.16
CA ASP A 234 -16.82 -9.11 10.78
C ASP A 234 -16.89 -8.53 12.20
N ASN A 235 -17.99 -7.87 12.57
CA ASN A 235 -18.26 -7.56 13.96
C ASN A 235 -19.14 -8.67 14.55
N LYS A 236 -18.52 -9.65 15.21
CA LYS A 236 -19.20 -10.79 15.83
C LYS A 236 -20.14 -10.38 16.97
N THR A 237 -19.94 -9.21 17.57
CA THR A 237 -20.79 -8.69 18.64
C THR A 237 -22.10 -8.13 18.08
N THR A 238 -22.08 -7.46 16.93
CA THR A 238 -23.30 -6.91 16.30
C THR A 238 -23.86 -7.80 15.18
N GLY A 239 -23.07 -8.76 14.68
CA GLY A 239 -23.39 -9.57 13.51
C GLY A 239 -23.23 -8.85 12.18
N HIS A 240 -22.83 -7.57 12.18
CA HIS A 240 -22.67 -6.77 10.96
C HIS A 240 -21.27 -6.97 10.37
N GLN A 241 -21.22 -7.02 9.05
CA GLN A 241 -19.96 -6.94 8.31
C GLN A 241 -19.59 -5.49 8.05
N HIS A 242 -18.32 -5.16 8.22
CA HIS A 242 -17.80 -3.82 8.03
C HIS A 242 -16.88 -3.79 6.81
N ILE A 243 -17.17 -2.88 5.88
CA ILE A 243 -16.35 -2.62 4.69
C ILE A 243 -15.86 -1.19 4.78
N VAL A 244 -14.57 -0.99 4.91
CA VAL A 244 -13.97 0.34 5.06
C VAL A 244 -13.17 0.66 3.81
N TYR A 245 -13.45 1.81 3.20
CA TYR A 245 -12.73 2.37 2.05
C TYR A 245 -11.78 3.47 2.50
N ARG A 246 -10.78 3.78 1.68
CA ARG A 246 -10.10 5.09 1.73
C ARG A 246 -10.84 6.07 0.85
N ALA A 247 -10.88 7.32 1.27
CA ALA A 247 -11.40 8.41 0.46
C ALA A 247 -10.53 9.66 0.64
N ALA A 248 -10.56 10.54 -0.35
CA ALA A 248 -9.93 11.86 -0.28
C ALA A 248 -11.02 12.94 -0.34
N ALA A 249 -10.89 14.01 0.43
CA ALA A 249 -11.78 15.16 0.32
C ALA A 249 -11.06 16.37 -0.26
N GLU A 250 -11.75 17.08 -1.15
CA GLU A 250 -11.31 18.38 -1.63
C GLU A 250 -11.34 19.43 -0.49
N PRO A 251 -10.61 20.55 -0.62
CA PRO A 251 -10.69 21.68 0.29
C PRO A 251 -12.12 22.23 0.42
N GLY A 252 -12.54 22.55 1.65
CA GLY A 252 -13.87 23.12 1.93
C GLY A 252 -14.31 22.91 3.39
N ASP A 253 -15.36 23.61 3.81
CA ASP A 253 -15.95 23.41 5.13
C ASP A 253 -16.88 22.20 5.12
N THR A 254 -16.75 21.33 6.11
CA THR A 254 -17.67 20.20 6.28
C THR A 254 -18.87 20.63 7.13
N LYS A 255 -20.08 20.24 6.74
CA LYS A 255 -21.29 20.42 7.56
C LYS A 255 -21.44 19.37 8.66
N ALA A 256 -20.75 18.24 8.54
CA ALA A 256 -20.79 17.16 9.51
C ALA A 256 -19.38 16.71 9.88
N GLY A 257 -19.15 16.55 11.19
CA GLY A 257 -17.87 16.10 11.72
C GLY A 257 -16.76 17.15 11.65
N ARG A 258 -15.53 16.67 11.85
CA ARG A 258 -14.33 17.50 11.89
C ARG A 258 -13.15 16.72 11.34
N PHE A 259 -12.30 17.40 10.57
CA PHE A 259 -10.98 16.89 10.22
C PHE A 259 -10.05 17.00 11.43
N VAL A 260 -9.60 15.85 11.92
CA VAL A 260 -8.65 15.75 13.02
C VAL A 260 -7.29 15.37 12.44
N PRO A 261 -6.21 16.12 12.75
CA PRO A 261 -4.87 15.75 12.33
C PRO A 261 -4.56 14.30 12.68
N ILE A 262 -3.90 13.57 11.78
CA ILE A 262 -3.63 12.14 11.98
C ILE A 262 -2.82 11.88 13.26
N ALA A 263 -1.94 12.81 13.64
CA ALA A 263 -1.15 12.75 14.87
C ALA A 263 -2.01 12.90 16.15
N ASP A 264 -3.19 13.50 16.04
CA ASP A 264 -4.05 13.90 17.17
C ASP A 264 -5.34 13.09 17.24
N LEU A 265 -5.41 11.94 16.55
CA LEU A 265 -6.62 11.13 16.51
C LEU A 265 -7.00 10.64 17.92
N PRO A 266 -8.27 10.79 18.34
CA PRO A 266 -8.75 10.43 19.66
C PRO A 266 -9.01 8.92 19.77
N LEU A 267 -7.97 8.10 19.63
CA LEU A 267 -8.08 6.64 19.53
C LEU A 267 -8.79 5.98 20.71
N ASP A 268 -8.70 6.56 21.91
CA ASP A 268 -9.34 6.02 23.13
C ASP A 268 -10.81 6.45 23.27
N ALA A 269 -11.28 7.36 22.42
CA ALA A 269 -12.66 7.84 22.39
C ALA A 269 -13.39 7.43 21.10
N MET A 270 -12.88 6.44 20.37
CA MET A 270 -13.61 5.88 19.23
C MET A 270 -14.84 5.09 19.69
N ASP A 271 -15.83 5.00 18.83
CA ASP A 271 -17.09 4.26 19.00
C ASP A 271 -16.87 2.77 19.29
N ASN A 272 -15.81 2.17 18.73
CA ASN A 272 -15.43 0.79 18.99
C ASN A 272 -13.91 0.55 18.82
N SER A 273 -13.44 -0.57 19.41
CA SER A 273 -12.03 -0.97 19.36
C SER A 273 -11.54 -1.26 17.94
N ALA A 274 -12.38 -1.82 17.07
CA ALA A 274 -12.01 -2.12 15.69
C ALA A 274 -11.69 -0.84 14.90
N THR A 275 -12.46 0.22 15.11
CA THR A 275 -12.25 1.54 14.49
C THR A 275 -11.01 2.21 15.07
N ALA A 276 -10.78 2.10 16.38
CA ALA A 276 -9.55 2.57 17.01
C ALA A 276 -8.31 1.87 16.44
N ASP A 277 -8.34 0.54 16.30
CA ASP A 277 -7.22 -0.24 15.74
C ASP A 277 -6.99 0.07 14.26
N LEU A 278 -8.07 0.21 13.49
CA LEU A 278 -8.02 0.63 12.09
C LEU A 278 -7.39 2.02 11.94
N LEU A 279 -7.78 2.99 12.77
CA LEU A 279 -7.22 4.34 12.74
C LEU A 279 -5.80 4.42 13.29
N ARG A 280 -5.47 3.65 14.33
CA ARG A 280 -4.11 3.51 14.85
C ARG A 280 -3.18 3.00 13.76
N ARG A 281 -3.66 2.01 13.00
CA ARG A 281 -2.95 1.54 11.82
C ARG A 281 -2.86 2.63 10.77
N PHE A 282 -3.97 3.23 10.36
CA PHE A 282 -3.97 4.29 9.35
C PHE A 282 -3.00 5.44 9.70
N ALA A 283 -2.92 5.82 10.97
CA ALA A 283 -2.01 6.84 11.45
C ALA A 283 -0.55 6.43 11.37
N ALA A 284 -0.24 5.21 11.81
CA ALA A 284 1.08 4.63 11.64
C ALA A 284 1.46 4.62 10.16
N GLU A 285 0.52 4.31 9.28
CA GLU A 285 0.71 4.18 7.85
C GLU A 285 0.92 5.50 7.10
N SER A 286 0.14 6.53 7.44
CA SER A 286 0.27 7.87 6.88
C SER A 286 1.63 8.50 7.25
N ALA A 287 2.09 8.31 8.49
CA ALA A 287 3.42 8.77 8.94
C ALA A 287 4.57 8.13 8.13
N LEU A 288 4.32 7.00 7.47
CA LEU A 288 5.28 6.24 6.69
C LEU A 288 5.01 6.34 5.18
N GLY A 289 3.91 6.98 4.76
CA GLY A 289 3.39 6.98 3.39
C GLY A 289 3.10 5.57 2.86
N ASN A 290 2.49 4.71 3.67
CA ASN A 290 2.47 3.25 3.50
C ASN A 290 1.17 2.68 4.12
N PHE A 291 0.06 2.42 3.39
CA PHE A 291 -1.26 2.05 3.97
C PHE A 291 -1.78 0.61 3.75
N GLY A 292 -2.05 -0.13 4.82
CA GLY A 292 -2.28 -1.56 4.98
C GLY A 292 -3.65 -1.99 5.44
N VAL A 293 -3.87 -3.30 5.30
CA VAL A 293 -5.21 -3.87 5.24
C VAL A 293 -5.45 -4.78 6.44
N TYR A 294 -6.64 -4.65 7.06
CA TYR A 294 -7.07 -5.49 8.20
C TYR A 294 -8.06 -6.49 7.66
N VAL A 295 -7.82 -7.76 7.98
CA VAL A 295 -8.71 -8.85 7.66
C VAL A 295 -8.88 -9.68 8.92
N GLY A 296 -10.09 -9.69 9.49
CA GLY A 296 -10.36 -10.34 10.77
C GLY A 296 -11.76 -10.07 11.29
N ASP A 297 -11.90 -10.11 12.61
CA ASP A 297 -13.10 -9.71 13.35
C ASP A 297 -12.82 -8.53 14.31
N GLU A 298 -13.79 -8.10 15.10
CA GLU A 298 -13.67 -6.93 15.99
C GLU A 298 -12.74 -7.12 17.21
N LYS A 299 -12.29 -8.36 17.47
CA LYS A 299 -11.42 -8.73 18.59
C LYS A 299 -10.13 -9.44 18.16
N GLN A 300 -10.13 -10.09 17.01
CA GLN A 300 -9.06 -10.94 16.49
C GLN A 300 -8.99 -10.86 14.97
N GLY A 301 -7.81 -10.55 14.43
CA GLY A 301 -7.60 -10.50 12.99
C GLY A 301 -6.14 -10.47 12.63
N LYS A 302 -5.86 -10.67 11.34
CA LYS A 302 -4.53 -10.43 10.80
C LYS A 302 -4.50 -9.00 10.27
N VAL A 303 -3.88 -8.12 11.04
CA VAL A 303 -3.31 -6.90 10.46
C VAL A 303 -2.21 -7.38 9.54
N HIS A 304 -2.35 -7.15 8.25
CA HIS A 304 -1.22 -7.25 7.33
C HIS A 304 -0.50 -5.90 7.44
N PRO A 305 0.60 -5.81 8.22
CA PRO A 305 1.18 -4.52 8.56
C PRO A 305 1.85 -3.94 7.33
N TYR A 306 1.65 -2.63 7.10
CA TYR A 306 2.70 -1.80 6.55
C TYR A 306 3.83 -1.59 7.52
N ALA A 307 5.07 -1.63 7.05
CA ALA A 307 6.21 -1.51 7.91
C ALA A 307 6.84 -0.14 7.69
N ARG A 308 7.03 0.58 8.83
CA ARG A 308 7.89 1.78 9.07
C ARG A 308 8.83 2.21 7.93
N LYS A 309 8.73 3.45 7.49
CA LYS A 309 9.90 4.27 7.16
C LYS A 309 10.60 4.74 8.44
N ALA A 310 11.93 4.80 8.42
CA ALA A 310 12.66 5.82 9.15
C ALA A 310 13.11 6.87 8.13
#